data_AF-M3FNB2-F1
#
_entry.id   AF-M3FNB2-F1
#
_cell.length_a   1.000
_cell.length_b   1.000
_cell.length_c   1.000
_cell.angle_alpha   90.00
_cell.angle_beta   90.00
_cell.angle_gamma   90.00
#
_symmetry.space_group_name_H-M   'P 1'
#
loop_
_entity.id
_entity.type
_entity.pdbx_description
1 polymer ?
#
loop_
_entity_poly.entity_id
_entity_poly.type
_entity_poly.pdbx_seq_one_letter_code
_entity_poly.pdbx_strand_id
1 'polypeptide(L)'
;MDSLKSKSDELIQNKMTSEGLSSAFIQDFLKKTDLVRNGETGMVCWEEVGDLDPKADEITLEQIESENAPEPSILKNLVVIKLNGGLGTSMGLSGPKSLIELKNGMSFLEIVAKQSEVIEKNIMCLFL
;
A
#
# COMPACT_ATOMS: atom_id res chain seq x y z
N MET A 1 -24.13 -14.15 -23.81
CA MET A 1 -23.40 -13.43 -22.75
C MET A 1 -21.89 -13.69 -22.87
N ASP A 2 -21.47 -14.93 -23.13
CA ASP A 2 -20.05 -15.32 -23.19
C ASP A 2 -19.21 -14.65 -24.28
N SER A 3 -19.81 -14.30 -25.43
CA SER A 3 -19.10 -13.65 -26.53
C SER A 3 -18.63 -12.22 -26.21
N LEU A 4 -19.43 -11.46 -25.44
CA LEU A 4 -19.07 -10.10 -25.04
C LEU A 4 -17.96 -10.10 -23.98
N LYS A 5 -18.05 -11.03 -23.01
CA LYS A 5 -17.02 -11.23 -21.98
C LYS A 5 -15.68 -11.55 -22.63
N SER A 6 -15.64 -12.60 -23.45
CA SER A 6 -14.42 -13.05 -24.13
C SER A 6 -13.75 -11.93 -24.92
N LYS A 7 -14.53 -11.17 -25.70
CA LYS A 7 -14.03 -10.01 -26.43
C LYS A 7 -13.44 -8.93 -25.52
N SER A 8 -14.09 -8.61 -24.40
CA SER A 8 -13.57 -7.61 -23.46
C SER A 8 -12.32 -8.08 -22.72
N ASP A 9 -12.21 -9.37 -22.40
CA ASP A 9 -11.02 -9.94 -21.76
C ASP A 9 -9.81 -9.90 -22.69
N GLU A 10 -10.01 -10.21 -23.96
CA GLU A 10 -8.99 -10.08 -25.00
C GLU A 10 -8.51 -8.62 -25.14
N LEU A 11 -9.43 -7.65 -25.15
CA LEU A 11 -9.07 -6.22 -25.21
C LEU A 11 -8.27 -5.77 -23.98
N ILE A 12 -8.68 -6.19 -22.78
CA ILE A 12 -7.97 -5.90 -21.52
C ILE A 12 -6.56 -6.48 -21.58
N GLN A 13 -6.44 -7.77 -21.92
CA GLN A 13 -5.15 -8.45 -21.97
C GLN A 13 -4.22 -7.82 -22.99
N ASN A 14 -4.71 -7.52 -24.19
CA ASN A 14 -3.91 -6.89 -25.25
C ASN A 14 -3.39 -5.52 -24.82
N LYS A 15 -4.26 -4.67 -24.25
CA LYS A 15 -3.86 -3.35 -23.76
C LYS A 15 -2.82 -3.43 -22.65
N MET A 16 -3.08 -4.26 -21.63
CA MET A 16 -2.16 -4.37 -20.50
C MET A 16 -0.82 -4.99 -20.90
N THR A 17 -0.82 -5.94 -21.83
CA THR A 17 0.42 -6.51 -22.38
C THR A 17 1.19 -5.46 -23.19
N SER A 18 0.52 -4.63 -24.00
CA SER A 18 1.20 -3.57 -24.76
C SER A 18 1.82 -2.49 -23.87
N GLU A 19 1.28 -2.28 -22.67
CA GLU A 19 1.83 -1.38 -21.65
C GLU A 19 2.91 -2.05 -20.76
N GLY A 20 3.30 -3.29 -21.06
CA GLY A 20 4.37 -4.01 -20.37
C GLY A 20 3.99 -4.51 -18.96
N LEU A 21 2.70 -4.62 -18.64
CA LEU A 21 2.25 -5.13 -17.34
C LEU A 21 2.50 -6.63 -17.20
N SER A 22 2.77 -7.08 -15.97
CA SER A 22 3.09 -8.49 -15.71
C SER A 22 1.88 -9.40 -15.90
N SER A 23 2.12 -10.65 -16.31
CA SER A 23 1.06 -11.65 -16.48
C SER A 23 0.25 -11.87 -15.21
N ALA A 24 0.90 -11.87 -14.05
CA ALA A 24 0.24 -12.00 -12.74
C ALA A 24 -0.71 -10.82 -12.47
N PHE A 25 -0.31 -9.59 -12.79
CA PHE A 25 -1.15 -8.41 -12.62
C PHE A 25 -2.34 -8.43 -13.59
N ILE A 26 -2.13 -8.86 -14.84
CA ILE A 26 -3.19 -9.01 -15.84
C ILE A 26 -4.23 -10.03 -15.38
N GLN A 27 -3.79 -11.19 -14.89
CA GLN A 27 -4.68 -12.24 -14.39
C GLN A 27 -5.51 -11.77 -13.18
N ASP A 28 -4.88 -11.08 -12.23
CA ASP A 28 -5.58 -10.51 -11.08
C ASP A 28 -6.61 -9.45 -11.51
N PHE A 29 -6.26 -8.58 -12.46
CA PHE A 29 -7.19 -7.59 -12.99
C PHE A 29 -8.39 -8.22 -13.71
N LEU A 30 -8.17 -9.26 -14.53
CA LEU A 30 -9.25 -10.01 -15.18
C LEU A 30 -10.17 -10.67 -14.16
N LYS A 31 -9.59 -11.30 -13.12
CA LYS A 31 -10.36 -11.89 -12.02
C LYS A 31 -11.25 -10.83 -11.34
N LYS A 32 -10.71 -9.67 -11.01
CA LYS A 32 -11.47 -8.56 -10.39
C LYS A 32 -12.54 -8.00 -11.33
N THR A 33 -12.26 -7.95 -12.63
CA THR A 33 -13.25 -7.54 -13.63
C THR A 33 -14.42 -8.52 -13.66
N ASP A 34 -14.16 -9.83 -13.56
CA ASP A 34 -15.22 -10.85 -13.48
C ASP A 34 -16.05 -10.72 -12.20
N LEU A 35 -15.44 -10.41 -11.06
CA LEU A 35 -16.17 -10.11 -9.83
C LEU A 35 -17.15 -8.95 -10.04
N VAL A 36 -16.69 -7.83 -10.60
CA VAL A 36 -17.54 -6.66 -10.86
C VAL A 36 -18.67 -6.97 -11.85
N ARG A 37 -18.38 -7.75 -12.90
CA ARG A 37 -19.41 -8.21 -13.86
C ARG A 37 -20.50 -9.04 -13.20
N ASN A 38 -20.14 -9.79 -12.16
CA ASN A 38 -21.06 -10.62 -11.38
C ASN A 38 -21.79 -9.86 -10.27
N GLY A 39 -21.60 -8.53 -10.17
CA GLY A 39 -22.31 -7.67 -9.23
C GLY A 39 -21.53 -7.37 -7.93
N GLU A 40 -20.29 -7.83 -7.81
CA GLU A 40 -19.46 -7.47 -6.65
C GLU A 40 -19.18 -5.97 -6.63
N THR A 41 -19.46 -5.35 -5.48
CA THR A 41 -19.34 -3.89 -5.31
C THR A 41 -18.09 -3.47 -4.54
N GLY A 42 -17.44 -4.41 -3.85
CA GLY A 42 -16.37 -4.13 -2.90
C GLY A 42 -16.83 -3.45 -1.61
N MET A 43 -18.15 -3.33 -1.40
CA MET A 43 -18.71 -2.82 -0.14
C MET A 43 -18.62 -3.87 0.95
N VAL A 44 -18.22 -3.45 2.14
CA VAL A 44 -18.18 -4.29 3.34
C VAL A 44 -19.39 -3.94 4.21
N CYS A 45 -20.13 -4.95 4.66
CA CYS A 45 -21.22 -4.82 5.62
C CYS A 45 -20.62 -4.71 7.04
N TRP A 46 -20.62 -3.52 7.63
CA TRP A 46 -19.95 -3.30 8.93
C TRP A 46 -20.58 -4.11 10.07
N GLU A 47 -21.89 -4.37 9.97
CA GLU A 47 -22.64 -5.21 10.91
C GLU A 47 -22.16 -6.67 10.92
N GLU A 48 -21.60 -7.17 9.81
CA GLU A 48 -21.04 -8.52 9.71
C GLU A 48 -19.60 -8.61 10.23
N VAL A 49 -18.83 -7.52 10.13
CA VAL A 49 -17.46 -7.45 10.64
C VAL A 49 -17.46 -7.43 12.17
N GLY A 50 -18.39 -6.65 12.76
CA GLY A 50 -18.47 -6.45 14.20
C GLY A 50 -17.38 -5.52 14.75
N ASP A 51 -17.48 -5.24 16.05
CA ASP A 51 -16.48 -4.47 16.80
C ASP A 51 -15.35 -5.39 17.28
N LEU A 52 -14.15 -4.83 17.41
CA LEU A 52 -13.02 -5.50 18.05
C LEU A 52 -13.26 -5.63 19.57
N ASP A 53 -12.81 -6.74 20.18
CA ASP A 53 -12.72 -6.87 21.64
C ASP A 53 -11.37 -6.31 22.11
N PRO A 54 -11.34 -5.18 22.85
CA PRO A 54 -10.07 -4.56 23.28
C PRO A 54 -9.20 -5.45 24.18
N LYS A 55 -9.73 -6.52 24.76
CA LYS A 55 -8.95 -7.46 25.58
C LYS A 55 -8.37 -8.62 24.78
N ALA A 56 -9.02 -8.99 23.70
CA ALA A 56 -8.64 -10.15 22.90
C ALA A 56 -7.90 -9.77 21.62
N ASP A 57 -8.27 -8.64 21.00
CA ASP A 57 -7.83 -8.23 19.67
C ASP A 57 -6.80 -7.10 19.68
N GLU A 58 -6.55 -6.47 20.84
CA GLU A 58 -5.60 -5.36 20.98
C GLU A 58 -4.46 -5.69 21.94
N ILE A 59 -3.27 -5.20 21.61
CA ILE A 59 -2.09 -5.20 22.48
C ILE A 59 -1.45 -3.80 22.39
N THR A 60 -1.10 -3.22 23.54
CA THR A 60 -0.51 -1.87 23.56
C THR A 60 1.00 -1.93 23.33
N LEU A 61 1.56 -0.81 22.87
CA LEU A 61 3.00 -0.69 22.71
C LEU A 61 3.73 -0.86 24.06
N GLU A 62 3.19 -0.28 25.13
CA GLU A 62 3.77 -0.36 26.48
C GLU A 62 3.82 -1.81 26.98
N GLN A 63 2.78 -2.60 26.68
CA GLN A 63 2.77 -4.01 27.00
C GLN A 63 3.87 -4.75 26.23
N ILE A 64 3.98 -4.53 24.92
CA ILE A 64 5.05 -5.13 24.08
C ILE A 64 6.44 -4.78 24.64
N GLU A 65 6.69 -3.51 24.98
CA GLU A 65 7.97 -3.04 25.51
C GLU A 65 8.29 -3.61 26.90
N SER A 66 7.26 -3.87 27.72
CA SER A 66 7.45 -4.48 29.05
C SER A 66 7.76 -5.99 28.98
N GLU A 67 7.24 -6.66 27.95
CA GLU A 67 7.36 -8.12 27.78
C GLU A 67 8.57 -8.51 26.90
N ASN A 68 9.12 -7.57 26.13
CA ASN A 68 10.18 -7.84 25.16
C ASN A 68 11.37 -6.89 25.34
N ALA A 69 12.58 -7.44 25.33
CA ALA A 69 13.79 -6.64 25.27
C ALA A 69 14.14 -6.31 23.80
N PRO A 70 14.49 -5.05 23.46
CA PRO A 70 14.92 -4.71 22.11
C PRO A 70 16.17 -5.51 21.70
N GLU A 71 16.15 -6.09 20.49
CA GLU A 71 17.30 -6.75 19.89
C GLU A 71 17.74 -5.99 18.62
N PRO A 72 18.64 -5.00 18.73
CA PRO A 72 19.02 -4.14 17.61
C PRO A 72 19.57 -4.89 16.39
N SER A 73 20.09 -6.10 16.59
CA SER A 73 20.65 -6.93 15.53
C SER A 73 19.61 -7.40 14.51
N ILE A 74 18.32 -7.46 14.87
CA ILE A 74 17.22 -7.81 13.95
C ILE A 74 17.03 -6.74 12.88
N LEU A 75 17.34 -5.47 13.18
CA LEU A 75 17.07 -4.35 12.30
C LEU A 75 17.87 -4.40 10.98
N LYS A 76 18.95 -5.18 10.93
CA LYS A 76 19.69 -5.46 9.68
C LYS A 76 18.87 -6.22 8.63
N ASN A 77 17.78 -6.86 9.06
CA ASN A 77 16.87 -7.58 8.19
C ASN A 77 15.61 -6.75 7.85
N LEU A 78 15.51 -5.53 8.37
CA LEU A 78 14.36 -4.66 8.15
C LEU A 78 14.49 -3.95 6.79
N VAL A 79 13.40 -4.00 6.02
CA VAL A 79 13.20 -3.18 4.82
C VAL A 79 12.04 -2.23 5.09
N VAL A 80 12.25 -0.95 4.85
CA VAL A 80 11.21 0.07 4.98
C VAL A 80 10.77 0.52 3.58
N ILE A 81 9.48 0.34 3.28
CA ILE A 81 8.86 0.76 2.01
C ILE A 81 7.93 1.94 2.28
N LYS A 82 8.08 3.02 1.51
CA LYS A 82 7.21 4.20 1.59
C LYS A 82 6.33 4.31 0.35
N LEU A 83 5.02 4.12 0.53
CA LEU A 83 4.05 4.19 -0.57
C LEU A 83 3.89 5.64 -1.05
N ASN A 84 4.24 5.88 -2.33
CA ASN A 84 4.20 7.23 -2.93
C ASN A 84 3.48 7.27 -4.30
N GLY A 85 2.71 6.24 -4.65
CA GLY A 85 2.03 6.16 -5.95
C GLY A 85 0.76 7.01 -6.06
N GLY A 86 0.26 7.54 -4.94
CA GLY A 86 -0.99 8.30 -4.91
C GLY A 86 -0.85 9.70 -5.48
N LEU A 87 -1.69 10.03 -6.46
CA LEU A 87 -1.82 11.40 -6.98
C LEU A 87 -2.70 12.23 -6.05
N GLY A 88 -2.32 13.48 -5.81
CA GLY A 88 -3.09 14.39 -4.97
C GLY A 88 -4.34 14.98 -5.62
N THR A 89 -5.02 14.22 -6.49
CA THR A 89 -6.11 14.70 -7.36
C THR A 89 -7.27 15.29 -6.57
N SER A 90 -7.65 14.70 -5.43
CA SER A 90 -8.68 15.26 -4.54
C SER A 90 -8.31 16.60 -3.91
N MET A 91 -7.01 16.91 -3.86
CA MET A 91 -6.45 18.18 -3.37
C MET A 91 -6.11 19.14 -4.52
N GLY A 92 -6.50 18.85 -5.77
CA GLY A 92 -6.19 19.66 -6.94
C GLY A 92 -4.73 19.56 -7.41
N LEU A 93 -3.99 18.55 -6.96
CA LEU A 93 -2.60 18.34 -7.34
C LEU A 93 -2.50 17.40 -8.55
N SER A 94 -1.59 17.74 -9.46
CA SER A 94 -1.25 16.93 -10.63
C SER A 94 -0.13 15.91 -10.38
N GLY A 95 0.49 15.94 -9.20
CA GLY A 95 1.64 15.10 -8.85
C GLY A 95 1.48 14.32 -7.54
N PRO A 96 2.53 13.59 -7.13
CA PRO A 96 2.57 12.85 -5.86
C PRO A 96 2.33 13.76 -4.66
N LYS A 97 1.52 13.30 -3.71
CA LYS A 97 1.26 14.06 -2.47
C LYS A 97 2.52 14.32 -1.65
N SER A 98 3.54 13.48 -1.79
CA SER A 98 4.78 13.60 -1.01
C SER A 98 5.62 14.84 -1.35
N LEU A 99 5.37 15.50 -2.49
CA LEU A 99 6.06 16.72 -2.90
C LEU A 99 5.45 18.00 -2.30
N ILE A 100 4.34 17.88 -1.56
CA ILE A 100 3.73 19.01 -0.87
C ILE A 100 4.68 19.48 0.24
N GLU A 101 4.99 20.78 0.26
CA GLU A 101 5.74 21.42 1.34
C GLU A 101 4.94 21.36 2.65
N LEU A 102 5.60 20.93 3.72
CA LEU A 102 5.03 20.85 5.05
C LEU A 102 5.58 21.89 6.01
N LYS A 103 6.90 21.93 6.16
CA LYS A 103 7.56 22.71 7.21
C LYS A 103 8.95 23.12 6.78
N ASN A 104 9.26 24.40 7.00
CA ASN A 104 10.58 24.97 6.76
C ASN A 104 11.11 24.72 5.34
N GLY A 105 10.27 24.83 4.30
CA GLY A 105 10.70 24.55 2.93
C GLY A 105 10.84 23.07 2.58
N MET A 106 10.56 22.15 3.50
CA MET A 106 10.68 20.71 3.25
C MET A 106 9.34 20.08 2.93
N SER A 107 9.35 19.27 1.88
CA SER A 107 8.29 18.36 1.50
C SER A 107 8.21 17.13 2.43
N PHE A 108 7.08 16.42 2.38
CA PHE A 108 6.96 15.11 3.06
C PHE A 108 8.10 14.16 2.66
N LEU A 109 8.45 14.10 1.37
CA LEU A 109 9.49 13.19 0.89
C LEU A 109 10.86 13.54 1.49
N GLU A 110 11.21 14.82 1.57
CA GLU A 110 12.47 15.27 2.18
C GLU A 110 12.54 15.00 3.68
N ILE A 111 11.42 15.14 4.39
CA ILE A 111 11.34 14.80 5.82
C ILE A 111 11.57 13.30 6.01
N VAL A 112 10.91 12.45 5.21
CA VAL A 112 11.06 10.99 5.30
C VAL A 112 12.48 10.56 4.93
N ALA A 113 13.07 11.14 3.88
CA ALA A 113 14.46 10.85 3.50
C ALA A 113 15.43 11.19 4.64
N LYS A 114 15.26 12.34 5.31
CA LYS A 114 16.07 12.70 6.48
C LYS A 114 15.88 11.75 7.66
N GLN A 115 14.66 11.27 7.91
CA GLN A 115 14.40 10.26 8.93
C GLN A 115 15.15 8.95 8.61
N SER A 116 15.11 8.52 7.36
CA SER A 116 15.85 7.35 6.88
C SER A 116 17.36 7.50 7.09
N GLU A 117 17.95 8.63 6.70
CA GLU A 117 19.38 8.89 6.92
C GLU A 117 19.78 8.82 8.40
N VAL A 118 18.94 9.33 9.30
CA VAL A 118 19.18 9.26 10.74
C VAL A 118 19.13 7.81 11.22
N ILE A 119 18.20 7.00 10.72
CA ILE A 119 18.09 5.60 11.09
C ILE A 119 19.28 4.80 10.54
N GLU A 120 19.65 4.97 9.27
CA GLU A 120 20.79 4.28 8.64
C GLU A 120 22.11 4.54 9.36
N LYS A 121 22.36 5.79 9.76
CA LYS A 121 23.59 6.15 10.49
C LYS A 121 23.69 5.48 11.86
N ASN A 122 22.54 5.19 12.48
CA ASN A 122 22.48 4.59 13.80
C ASN A 122 22.30 3.07 13.75
N ILE A 123 21.77 2.54 12.64
CA ILE A 123 21.28 1.18 12.49
C ILE A 123 21.37 0.79 11.00
N MET A 124 22.15 -0.23 10.64
CA MET A 124 22.18 -0.73 9.25
C MET A 124 20.79 -1.25 8.87
N CYS A 125 20.00 -0.47 8.13
CA CYS A 125 18.64 -0.79 7.68
C CYS A 125 18.53 -0.38 6.20
N LEU A 126 17.83 -1.17 5.37
CA LEU A 126 17.66 -0.87 3.96
C LEU A 126 16.37 -0.07 3.71
N PHE A 127 16.49 1.06 3.03
CA PHE A 127 15.37 1.89 2.61
C PHE A 127 15.17 1.78 1.08
N LEU A 128 13.92 1.59 0.65
CA LEU A 128 13.50 1.47 -0.75
C LEU A 128 12.43 2.50 -1.12
#